data_AF-A0A4P9YVI7-F1
#
_entry.id   AF-A0A4P9YVI7-F1
#
_cell.length_a   1.000
_cell.length_b   1.000
_cell.length_c   1.000
_cell.angle_alpha   90.00
_cell.angle_beta   90.00
_cell.angle_gamma   90.00
#
_symmetry.space_group_name_H-M   'P 1'
#
loop_
_entity.id
_entity.type
_entity.pdbx_description
1 polymer ?
#
loop_
_entity_poly.entity_id
_entity_poly.type
_entity_poly.pdbx_seq_one_letter_code
_entity_poly.pdbx_strand_id
1 'polypeptide(L)'
;MNLPVDMLNSIYRRDTYSTRVQDIVPLDQSRAGSITTPDHGPVTHTQAPIVTGTSVIALKFKGGVMMAADTLASYGSLARFRDVERLHRLTDTAVLGATGDISDYQHVQHMMEQLM
;
A
#
# COMPACT_ATOMS: atom_id res chain seq x y z
N MET A 1 6.92 37.35 -14.37
CA MET A 1 7.76 36.27 -14.95
C MET A 1 6.98 34.99 -14.73
N ASN A 2 6.09 34.65 -15.67
CA ASN A 2 5.12 33.56 -15.51
C ASN A 2 5.76 32.26 -16.00
N LEU A 3 5.96 31.30 -15.10
CA LEU A 3 6.34 29.94 -15.49
C LEU A 3 5.15 29.27 -16.19
N PRO A 4 5.38 28.53 -17.29
CA PRO A 4 4.31 27.93 -18.06
C PRO A 4 3.60 26.84 -17.24
N VAL A 5 2.26 26.92 -17.22
CA VAL A 5 1.34 25.99 -16.53
C VAL A 5 1.56 24.54 -16.96
N ASP A 6 2.15 24.33 -18.14
CA ASP A 6 2.48 23.03 -18.71
C ASP A 6 3.54 22.24 -17.91
N MET A 7 4.42 22.93 -17.18
CA MET A 7 5.46 22.25 -16.37
C MET A 7 4.87 21.64 -15.09
N LEU A 8 3.77 22.18 -14.55
CA LEU A 8 3.11 21.62 -13.37
C LEU A 8 2.30 20.35 -13.70
N ASN A 9 1.85 20.20 -14.94
CA ASN A 9 1.13 19.02 -15.41
C ASN A 9 2.04 17.82 -15.72
N SER A 10 3.35 18.01 -15.89
CA SER A 10 4.29 16.89 -16.11
C SER A 10 4.77 16.23 -14.81
N ILE A 11 4.64 16.93 -13.67
CA ILE A 11 5.02 16.41 -12.35
C ILE A 11 3.93 15.44 -11.82
N TYR A 12 2.69 15.63 -12.27
CA TYR A 12 1.55 14.76 -11.93
C TYR A 12 1.16 13.87 -13.13
N ARG A 13 1.94 12.82 -13.37
CA ARG A 13 1.65 11.78 -14.37
C ARG A 13 0.30 11.11 -14.08
N ARG A 14 -0.71 11.41 -14.92
CA ARG A 14 -2.06 10.80 -14.88
C ARG A 14 -2.06 9.31 -15.31
N ASP A 15 -0.94 8.84 -15.82
CA ASP A 15 -0.65 7.49 -16.31
C ASP A 15 -0.30 6.51 -15.17
N THR A 16 -0.24 6.97 -13.92
CA THR A 16 -0.10 6.08 -12.74
C THR A 16 -1.41 5.41 -12.33
N TYR A 17 -2.53 5.75 -12.98
CA TYR A 17 -3.78 5.04 -12.79
C TYR A 17 -3.79 3.71 -13.54
N SER A 18 -3.72 2.63 -12.77
CA SER A 18 -3.92 1.28 -13.28
C SER A 18 -5.29 1.17 -13.93
N THR A 19 -5.33 0.81 -15.21
CA THR A 19 -6.55 0.44 -15.95
C THR A 19 -7.32 -0.73 -15.31
N ARG A 20 -6.73 -1.41 -14.33
CA ARG A 20 -7.33 -2.54 -13.59
C ARG A 20 -8.42 -2.14 -12.58
N VAL A 21 -8.62 -0.84 -12.31
CA VAL A 21 -9.73 -0.40 -11.44
C VAL A 21 -11.10 -0.65 -12.10
N GLN A 22 -11.15 -0.89 -13.43
CA GLN A 22 -12.40 -1.15 -14.15
C GLN A 22 -12.82 -2.64 -14.19
N ASP A 23 -11.97 -3.57 -13.74
CA ASP A 23 -12.22 -5.02 -13.85
C ASP A 23 -12.74 -5.66 -12.55
N ILE A 24 -13.39 -4.89 -11.66
CA ILE A 24 -13.87 -5.37 -10.34
C ILE A 24 -15.08 -6.32 -10.45
N VAL A 25 -15.46 -6.78 -11.66
CA VAL A 25 -16.48 -7.83 -11.83
C VAL A 25 -15.78 -9.19 -11.92
N PRO A 26 -16.06 -10.15 -11.02
CA PRO A 26 -15.54 -11.50 -11.16
C PRO A 26 -16.09 -12.12 -12.46
N LEU A 27 -15.21 -12.42 -13.41
CA LEU A 27 -15.55 -13.31 -14.52
C LEU A 27 -15.65 -14.73 -13.96
N ASP A 28 -16.84 -15.31 -14.02
CA ASP A 28 -17.07 -16.74 -13.76
C ASP A 28 -16.18 -17.58 -14.69
N GLN A 29 -15.05 -18.06 -14.15
CA GLN A 29 -14.14 -18.99 -14.81
C GLN A 29 -14.50 -20.44 -14.48
N SER A 30 -15.77 -20.81 -14.61
CA SER A 30 -16.14 -22.22 -14.64
C SER A 30 -15.80 -22.82 -16.01
N ARG A 31 -14.59 -23.42 -16.13
CA ARG A 31 -14.27 -24.67 -16.89
C ARG A 31 -12.79 -24.80 -17.26
N ALA A 32 -12.06 -25.61 -16.49
CA ALA A 32 -11.15 -26.65 -16.98
C ALA A 32 -10.50 -27.33 -15.76
N GLY A 33 -10.74 -28.63 -15.57
CA GLY A 33 -10.18 -29.38 -14.45
C GLY A 33 -8.66 -29.50 -14.54
N SER A 34 -7.95 -28.94 -13.56
CA SER A 34 -6.54 -29.22 -13.30
C SER A 34 -6.40 -29.95 -11.97
N ILE A 35 -5.65 -31.04 -11.97
CA ILE A 35 -5.29 -31.84 -10.79
C ILE A 35 -4.71 -30.90 -9.71
N THR A 36 -5.38 -30.83 -8.55
CA THR A 36 -5.01 -29.94 -7.44
C THR A 36 -3.85 -30.54 -6.65
N THR A 37 -2.61 -30.22 -7.02
CA THR A 37 -1.56 -30.12 -6.02
C THR A 37 -1.97 -28.99 -5.07
N PRO A 38 -1.98 -29.19 -3.73
CA PRO A 38 -2.31 -28.11 -2.82
C PRO A 38 -1.30 -26.98 -3.06
N ASP A 39 -1.78 -25.89 -3.64
CA ASP A 39 -1.01 -24.68 -3.82
C ASP A 39 -0.69 -24.14 -2.43
N HIS A 40 0.51 -24.42 -1.95
CA HIS A 40 1.05 -23.83 -0.72
C HIS A 40 1.47 -22.37 -0.99
N GLY A 41 0.60 -21.62 -1.68
CA GLY A 41 0.74 -20.19 -1.88
C GLY A 41 0.56 -19.45 -0.54
N PRO A 42 1.04 -18.20 -0.45
CA PRO A 42 0.84 -17.37 0.73
C PRO A 42 -0.65 -17.32 1.10
N VAL A 43 -0.96 -17.59 2.38
CA VAL A 43 -2.33 -17.44 2.89
C VAL A 43 -2.72 -15.98 2.77
N THR A 44 -3.62 -15.70 1.82
CA THR A 44 -4.05 -14.36 1.48
C THR A 44 -5.37 -14.09 2.18
N HIS A 45 -5.34 -13.35 3.31
CA HIS A 45 -6.55 -12.97 4.04
C HIS A 45 -7.33 -11.88 3.29
N THR A 46 -6.62 -10.95 2.65
CA THR A 46 -7.20 -9.84 1.90
C THR A 46 -7.10 -10.11 0.39
N GLN A 47 -8.23 -10.49 -0.21
CA GLN A 47 -8.29 -10.89 -1.62
C GLN A 47 -8.34 -9.70 -2.60
N ALA A 48 -8.82 -8.55 -2.13
CA ALA A 48 -8.92 -7.33 -2.92
C ALA A 48 -8.68 -6.11 -2.03
N PRO A 49 -7.47 -5.51 -2.05
CA PRO A 49 -7.17 -4.37 -1.19
C PRO A 49 -7.97 -3.14 -1.64
N ILE A 50 -8.59 -2.47 -0.67
CA ILE A 50 -9.56 -1.40 -0.93
C ILE A 50 -8.92 -0.03 -0.81
N VAL A 51 -8.29 0.26 0.34
CA VAL A 51 -7.60 1.53 0.59
C VAL A 51 -6.12 1.24 0.76
N THR A 52 -5.28 1.73 -0.14
CA THR A 52 -3.87 1.37 -0.17
C THR A 52 -2.93 2.54 0.05
N GLY A 53 -1.90 2.29 0.86
CA GLY A 53 -0.69 3.09 0.91
C GLY A 53 0.35 2.54 -0.07
N THR A 54 1.17 3.43 -0.64
CA THR A 54 2.21 3.03 -1.60
C THR A 54 3.53 2.79 -0.87
N SER A 55 4.62 3.37 -1.35
CA SER A 55 5.97 3.07 -0.90
C SER A 55 6.25 3.48 0.54
N VAL A 56 7.05 2.64 1.20
CA VAL A 56 7.84 2.98 2.39
C VAL A 56 9.28 2.69 2.03
N ILE A 57 10.17 3.64 2.27
CA ILE A 57 11.60 3.49 2.00
C ILE A 57 12.39 3.53 3.31
N ALA A 58 13.46 2.74 3.39
CA ALA A 58 14.36 2.75 4.52
C ALA A 58 15.81 2.60 4.08
N LEU A 59 16.72 3.24 4.81
CA LEU A 59 18.16 3.13 4.61
C LEU A 59 18.87 2.94 5.95
N LYS A 60 19.89 2.08 5.93
CA LYS A 60 20.77 1.83 7.07
C LYS A 60 21.97 2.75 6.98
N PHE A 61 22.39 3.31 8.10
CA PHE A 61 23.59 4.12 8.21
C PHE A 61 24.35 3.81 9.51
N LYS A 62 25.54 4.40 9.68
CA LYS A 62 26.32 4.26 10.91
C LYS A 62 25.57 4.92 12.07
N GLY A 63 25.04 4.10 12.99
CA GLY A 63 24.32 4.56 14.17
C GLY A 63 22.80 4.40 14.10
N GLY A 64 22.23 3.86 13.01
CA GLY A 64 20.81 3.55 12.99
C GLY A 64 20.21 3.27 11.61
N VAL A 65 18.90 3.43 11.55
CA VAL A 65 18.06 3.28 10.34
C VAL A 65 17.20 4.53 10.22
N MET A 66 17.04 5.02 8.99
CA MET A 66 16.09 6.08 8.64
C MET A 66 14.99 5.49 7.77
N MET A 67 13.74 5.84 8.03
CA MET A 67 12.56 5.38 7.29
C MET A 67 11.69 6.57 6.91
N ALA A 68 11.08 6.53 5.74
CA ALA A 68 10.16 7.56 5.25
C ALA A 68 9.02 6.93 4.45
N ALA A 69 7.84 7.55 4.53
CA ALA A 69 6.64 7.19 3.79
C ALA A 69 5.88 8.46 3.40
N ASP A 70 5.08 8.40 2.34
CA ASP A 70 4.06 9.43 2.10
C ASP A 70 2.88 9.28 3.08
N THR A 71 2.05 10.32 3.16
CA THR A 71 0.83 10.35 4.00
C THR A 71 -0.45 10.08 3.20
N LEU A 72 -0.34 9.50 2.01
CA LEU A 72 -1.47 9.30 1.10
C LEU A 72 -2.00 7.87 1.20
N ALA A 73 -3.31 7.74 1.41
CA ALA A 73 -4.04 6.49 1.21
C ALA A 73 -5.06 6.63 0.07
N SER A 74 -4.96 5.73 -0.90
CA SER A 74 -5.70 5.78 -2.16
C SER A 74 -6.78 4.71 -2.22
N TYR A 75 -7.95 5.07 -2.76
CA TYR A 75 -8.99 4.12 -3.14
C TYR A 75 -8.95 3.98 -4.67
N GLY A 76 -8.19 3.01 -5.16
CA GLY A 76 -7.85 2.93 -6.57
C GLY A 76 -7.18 4.22 -7.06
N SER A 77 -7.80 4.91 -8.02
CA SER A 77 -7.31 6.19 -8.54
C SER A 77 -7.61 7.42 -7.67
N LEU A 78 -8.46 7.27 -6.66
CA LEU A 78 -8.85 8.39 -5.83
C LEU A 78 -7.87 8.58 -4.67
N ALA A 79 -7.20 9.72 -4.64
CA ALA A 79 -6.44 10.18 -3.48
C ALA A 79 -7.39 10.57 -2.34
N ARG A 80 -7.86 9.56 -1.58
CA ARG A 80 -8.99 9.69 -0.66
C ARG A 80 -8.60 10.32 0.67
N PHE A 81 -7.49 9.87 1.25
CA PHE A 81 -7.00 10.35 2.55
C PHE A 81 -5.58 10.87 2.39
N ARG A 82 -5.36 12.16 2.67
CA ARG A 82 -4.08 12.84 2.42
C ARG A 82 -3.18 12.97 3.64
N ASP A 83 -3.69 12.57 4.80
CA ASP A 83 -3.04 12.75 6.09
C ASP A 83 -3.17 11.47 6.91
N VAL A 84 -2.61 10.38 6.38
CA VAL A 84 -2.55 9.07 7.04
C VAL A 84 -1.10 8.78 7.42
N GLU A 85 -0.83 8.69 8.72
CA GLU A 85 0.47 8.25 9.21
C GLU A 85 0.63 6.75 8.99
N ARG A 86 1.73 6.35 8.32
CA ARG A 86 2.04 4.96 8.00
C ARG A 86 3.33 4.46 8.63
N LEU A 87 3.92 5.28 9.50
CA LEU A 87 5.10 4.96 10.30
C LEU A 87 4.69 5.05 11.77
N HIS A 88 4.65 3.93 12.46
CA HIS A 88 4.25 3.86 13.85
C HIS A 88 5.44 3.48 14.73
N ARG A 89 5.74 4.28 15.75
CA ARG A 89 6.75 3.96 16.75
C ARG A 89 6.21 2.84 17.65
N LEU A 90 6.82 1.67 17.60
CA LEU A 90 6.46 0.54 18.46
C LEU A 90 7.15 0.64 19.82
N THR A 91 8.47 0.84 19.81
CA THR A 91 9.29 0.97 21.03
C THR A 91 10.29 2.11 20.85
N ASP A 92 11.15 2.33 21.85
CA ASP A 92 12.25 3.29 21.74
C ASP A 92 13.27 2.94 20.64
N THR A 93 13.31 1.66 20.20
CA THR A 93 14.30 1.14 19.26
C THR A 93 13.70 0.54 17.98
N ALA A 94 12.37 0.47 17.87
CA ALA A 94 11.67 -0.15 16.74
C ALA A 94 10.56 0.75 16.17
N VAL A 95 10.46 0.78 14.84
CA VAL A 95 9.41 1.49 14.08
C VAL A 95 8.78 0.51 13.09
N LEU A 96 7.46 0.50 13.04
CA LEU A 96 6.64 -0.24 12.08
C LEU A 96 6.30 0.66 10.90
N GLY A 97 6.62 0.24 9.69
CA GLY A 97 6.18 0.89 8.45
C GLY A 97 5.49 -0.13 7.55
N ALA A 98 4.35 0.26 6.94
CA ALA A 98 3.59 -0.63 6.09
C ALA A 98 3.15 0.00 4.75
N THR A 99 3.03 -0.87 3.76
CA THR A 99 2.52 -0.61 2.40
C THR A 99 1.33 -1.54 2.14
N GLY A 100 0.60 -1.31 1.05
CA GLY A 100 -0.56 -2.12 0.70
C GLY A 100 -1.79 -1.66 1.47
N ASP A 101 -2.64 -2.60 1.91
CA ASP A 101 -3.92 -2.27 2.52
C ASP A 101 -3.77 -1.61 3.89
N ILE A 102 -4.45 -0.48 4.07
CA ILE A 102 -4.49 0.25 5.33
C ILE A 102 -5.20 -0.55 6.41
N SER A 103 -6.21 -1.38 6.08
CA SER A 103 -6.89 -2.20 7.09
C SER A 103 -5.97 -3.25 7.69
N ASP A 104 -5.13 -3.86 6.85
CA ASP A 104 -4.17 -4.88 7.30
C ASP A 104 -3.08 -4.23 8.15
N TYR A 105 -2.61 -3.04 7.75
CA TYR A 105 -1.69 -2.24 8.57
C TYR A 105 -2.24 -1.96 9.97
N GLN A 106 -3.48 -1.47 10.05
CA GLN A 106 -4.14 -1.18 11.33
C GLN A 106 -4.31 -2.42 12.19
N HIS A 107 -4.65 -3.56 11.58
CA HIS A 107 -4.76 -4.83 12.30
C HIS A 107 -3.41 -5.28 12.87
N VAL A 108 -2.34 -5.22 12.07
CA VAL A 108 -0.98 -5.54 12.54
C VAL A 108 -0.52 -4.58 13.62
N GLN A 109 -0.76 -3.27 13.46
CA GLN A 109 -0.45 -2.28 14.47
C GLN A 109 -1.11 -2.64 15.80
N HIS A 110 -2.42 -2.93 15.78
CA HIS A 110 -3.16 -3.30 16.99
C HIS A 110 -2.62 -4.58 17.64
N MET A 111 -2.29 -5.61 16.84
CA MET A 111 -1.68 -6.84 17.37
C MET A 111 -0.31 -6.57 18.02
N MET A 112 0.50 -5.70 17.43
CA MET A 112 1.81 -5.35 17.97
C MET A 112 1.67 -4.56 19.27
N GLU A 113 0.76 -3.59 19.34
CA GLU A 113 0.45 -2.82 20.55
C GLU A 113 -0.05 -3.71 21.70
N GLN A 114 -0.84 -4.76 21.39
CA GLN A 114 -1.34 -5.71 22.39
C GLN A 114 -0.24 -6.61 22.99
N LEU A 115 0.85 -6.83 22.26
CA LEU A 115 1.96 -7.69 22.69
C LEU A 115 3.01 -6.93 23.53
N MET A 116 2.98 -5.60 23.50
CA MET A 116 3.93 -4.72 24.18
C MET A 116 3.38 -4.28 25.54
#